data_AF-A0A9C8VZ08-F1
#
_entry.id   AF-A0A9C8VZ08-F1
#
_cell.length_a   1.000
_cell.length_b   1.000
_cell.length_c   1.000
_cell.angle_alpha   90.00
_cell.angle_beta   90.00
_cell.angle_gamma   90.00
#
_symmetry.space_group_name_H-M   'P 1'
#
loop_
_entity.id
_entity.type
_entity.pdbx_description
1 polymer ?
#
loop_
_entity_poly.entity_id
_entity_poly.type
_entity_poly.pdbx_seq_one_letter_code
_entity_poly.pdbx_strand_id
1 'polypeptide(L)'
;MKYVICHYSEIGLKGKNRKFFEEKLIENIKRVLRPKYFVFVKRISGRIIVQLTKKGEESEKEINEALKNVFGMAYFSLVISSPQKIRSIREKALEILRDSEYHKFLGFGYPTLQPSVEYGARGVSRKFKTFRISTQRSKKDFHLTSQQINEKVGEYILQKTKFRVDLKRPDITCF
;
A
#
# COMPACT_ATOMS: atom_id res chain seq x y z
N MET A 1 -7.24 10.89 2.64
CA MET A 1 -7.32 10.05 3.85
C MET A 1 -6.43 8.84 3.63
N LYS A 2 -5.60 8.54 4.63
CA LYS A 2 -4.65 7.44 4.59
C LYS A 2 -5.22 6.21 5.29
N TYR A 3 -4.78 5.06 4.80
CA TYR A 3 -5.12 3.76 5.31
C TYR A 3 -3.87 2.90 5.40
N VAL A 4 -3.92 1.85 6.21
CA VAL A 4 -2.97 0.74 6.12
C VAL A 4 -3.69 -0.48 5.56
N ILE A 5 -3.14 -1.09 4.52
CA ILE A 5 -3.57 -2.40 4.03
C ILE A 5 -2.59 -3.45 4.54
N CYS A 6 -3.08 -4.36 5.37
CA CYS A 6 -2.30 -5.47 5.93
C CYS A 6 -2.53 -6.73 5.10
N HIS A 7 -1.42 -7.32 4.65
CA HIS A 7 -1.35 -8.60 3.99
C HIS A 7 -0.90 -9.65 5.01
N TYR A 8 -1.62 -10.76 5.09
CA TYR A 8 -1.31 -11.87 5.98
C TYR A 8 -0.98 -13.12 5.17
N SER A 9 -0.16 -13.98 5.76
CA SER A 9 0.31 -15.21 5.12
C SER A 9 -0.79 -16.26 5.00
N GLU A 10 -0.58 -17.26 4.14
CA GLU A 10 -1.54 -18.35 3.86
C GLU A 10 -1.88 -19.24 5.06
N ILE A 11 -1.33 -18.97 6.24
CA ILE A 11 -1.58 -19.74 7.47
C ILE A 11 -3.06 -19.75 7.87
N GLY A 12 -3.86 -18.77 7.38
CA GLY A 12 -5.32 -18.75 7.54
C GLY A 12 -6.10 -19.64 6.55
N LEU A 13 -5.45 -20.25 5.55
CA LEU A 13 -6.11 -21.05 4.50
C LEU A 13 -6.15 -22.55 4.79
N LYS A 14 -5.38 -23.04 5.78
CA LYS A 14 -5.34 -24.45 6.13
C LYS A 14 -6.42 -24.76 7.19
N GLY A 15 -7.46 -25.49 6.80
CA GLY A 15 -8.41 -26.12 7.74
C GLY A 15 -9.53 -25.25 8.30
N LYS A 16 -10.29 -24.52 7.46
CA LYS A 16 -11.52 -23.76 7.81
C LYS A 16 -11.39 -22.67 8.89
N ASN A 17 -10.20 -22.44 9.45
CA ASN A 17 -9.96 -21.47 10.54
C ASN A 17 -9.72 -20.03 10.10
N ARG A 18 -9.91 -19.71 8.82
CA ARG A 18 -9.65 -18.37 8.26
C ARG A 18 -10.30 -17.26 9.07
N LYS A 19 -11.59 -17.42 9.37
CA LYS A 19 -12.38 -16.40 10.07
C LYS A 19 -11.79 -16.12 11.45
N PHE A 20 -11.46 -17.18 12.20
CA PHE A 20 -10.84 -17.10 13.51
C PHE A 20 -9.47 -16.42 13.46
N PHE A 21 -8.62 -16.81 12.50
CA PHE A 21 -7.29 -16.21 12.35
C PHE A 21 -7.35 -14.71 12.04
N GLU A 22 -8.22 -14.31 11.11
CA GLU A 22 -8.39 -12.90 10.78
C GLU A 22 -8.96 -12.08 11.95
N GLU A 23 -9.83 -12.66 12.78
CA GLU A 23 -10.34 -12.03 14.00
C GLU A 23 -9.21 -11.78 14.99
N LYS A 24 -8.40 -12.82 15.26
CA LYS A 24 -7.24 -12.70 16.13
C LYS A 24 -6.21 -11.71 15.61
N LEU A 25 -5.99 -11.66 14.30
CA LEU A 25 -5.09 -10.69 13.69
C LEU A 25 -5.63 -9.25 13.85
N ILE A 26 -6.94 -9.03 13.70
CA ILE A 26 -7.57 -7.72 13.96
C ILE A 26 -7.41 -7.31 15.42
N GLU A 27 -7.64 -8.22 16.36
CA GLU A 27 -7.44 -7.99 17.79
C GLU A 27 -5.98 -7.61 18.09
N ASN A 28 -5.03 -8.33 17.51
CA ASN A 28 -3.61 -8.05 17.66
C ASN A 28 -3.23 -6.66 17.12
N ILE A 29 -3.71 -6.32 15.92
CA ILE A 29 -3.49 -5.00 15.31
C ILE A 29 -4.05 -3.89 16.21
N LYS A 30 -5.29 -4.05 16.70
CA LYS A 30 -5.93 -3.08 17.61
C LYS A 30 -5.22 -2.95 18.96
N ARG A 31 -4.53 -4.00 19.41
CA ARG A 31 -3.79 -4.00 20.67
C ARG A 31 -2.44 -3.30 20.55
N VAL A 32 -1.73 -3.50 19.44
CA VAL A 32 -0.43 -2.82 19.21
C VAL A 32 -0.62 -1.37 18.77
N LEU A 33 -1.68 -1.07 18.01
CA LEU A 33 -2.03 0.30 17.64
C LEU A 33 -2.84 0.94 18.77
N ARG A 34 -2.38 2.08 19.28
CA ARG A 34 -3.18 2.85 20.25
C ARG A 34 -4.49 3.29 19.59
N PRO A 35 -5.66 3.26 20.29
CA PRO A 35 -6.96 3.65 19.72
C PRO A 35 -6.99 5.03 19.07
N LYS A 36 -6.14 5.96 19.54
CA LYS A 36 -6.00 7.31 18.97
C LYS A 36 -5.48 7.33 17.51
N TYR A 37 -4.89 6.25 17.00
CA TYR A 37 -4.28 6.20 15.66
C TYR A 37 -5.22 5.67 14.56
N PHE A 38 -6.34 5.02 14.91
CA PHE A 38 -7.24 4.45 13.91
C PHE A 38 -8.70 4.77 14.18
N VAL A 39 -9.47 4.90 13.09
CA VAL A 39 -10.94 5.00 13.13
C VAL A 39 -11.54 3.59 13.21
N PHE A 40 -11.07 2.67 12.37
CA PHE A 40 -11.47 1.25 12.43
C PHE A 40 -10.38 0.33 11.91
N VAL A 41 -10.50 -0.95 12.27
CA VAL A 41 -9.75 -2.08 11.71
C VAL A 41 -10.76 -3.14 11.27
N LYS A 42 -10.79 -3.49 9.98
CA LYS A 42 -11.78 -4.43 9.42
C LYS A 42 -11.22 -5.29 8.30
N ARG A 43 -11.96 -6.34 7.93
CA ARG A 43 -11.63 -7.21 6.79
C ARG A 43 -12.16 -6.64 5.48
N ILE A 44 -11.40 -6.85 4.40
CA ILE A 44 -11.77 -6.50 3.02
C ILE A 44 -11.10 -7.50 2.09
N SER A 45 -11.90 -8.29 1.35
CA SER A 45 -11.44 -9.12 0.22
C SER A 45 -10.11 -9.87 0.47
N GLY A 46 -9.97 -10.52 1.62
CA GLY A 46 -8.76 -11.24 1.99
C GLY A 46 -7.57 -10.39 2.43
N ARG A 47 -7.84 -9.19 2.93
CA ARG A 47 -6.91 -8.25 3.57
C ARG A 47 -7.55 -7.72 4.85
N ILE A 48 -6.72 -7.13 5.71
CA ILE A 48 -7.19 -6.28 6.80
C ILE A 48 -6.87 -4.83 6.42
N ILE A 49 -7.82 -3.93 6.63
CA ILE A 49 -7.64 -2.50 6.41
C ILE A 49 -7.78 -1.75 7.73
N VAL A 50 -6.88 -0.79 7.94
CA VAL A 50 -6.90 0.16 9.04
C VAL A 50 -7.16 1.55 8.46
N GLN A 51 -8.24 2.20 8.87
CA GLN A 51 -8.44 3.62 8.56
C GLN A 51 -7.74 4.46 9.62
N LEU A 52 -6.85 5.37 9.21
CA LEU A 52 -6.11 6.21 10.15
C LEU A 52 -6.93 7.43 10.58
N THR A 53 -6.73 7.87 11.82
CA THR A 53 -7.13 9.23 12.27
C THR A 53 -6.09 10.24 11.79
N LYS A 54 -6.37 11.56 11.88
CA LYS A 54 -5.35 12.60 11.60
C LYS A 54 -4.04 12.35 12.37
N LYS A 55 -4.16 12.02 13.65
CA LYS A 55 -3.02 11.67 14.49
C LYS A 55 -2.29 10.41 14.02
N GLY A 56 -3.02 9.43 13.51
CA GLY A 56 -2.42 8.27 12.85
C GLY A 56 -1.66 8.65 11.57
N GLU A 57 -2.21 9.54 10.75
CA GLU A 57 -1.55 10.04 9.53
C GLU A 57 -0.24 10.79 9.83
N GLU A 58 -0.13 11.42 11.00
CA GLU A 58 1.08 12.13 11.47
C GLU A 58 2.09 11.21 12.19
N SER A 59 1.65 10.03 12.65
CA SER A 59 2.45 9.08 13.44
C SER A 59 2.89 7.84 12.65
N GLU A 60 3.21 8.01 11.36
CA GLU A 60 3.53 6.89 10.45
C GLU A 60 4.67 6.00 10.96
N LYS A 61 5.75 6.58 11.49
CA LYS A 61 6.88 5.82 12.05
C LYS A 61 6.46 4.91 13.21
N GLU A 62 5.62 5.42 14.11
CA GLU A 62 5.12 4.65 15.25
C GLU A 62 4.21 3.50 14.79
N ILE A 63 3.36 3.75 13.78
CA ILE A 63 2.51 2.72 13.19
C ILE A 63 3.37 1.62 12.55
N ASN A 64 4.42 2.00 11.81
CA ASN A 64 5.35 1.05 11.21
C ASN A 64 5.99 0.12 12.25
N GLU A 65 6.58 0.69 13.30
CA GLU A 65 7.25 -0.08 14.36
C GLU A 65 6.26 -0.97 15.12
N ALA A 66 5.03 -0.49 15.35
CA ALA A 66 3.99 -1.28 15.99
C ALA A 66 3.54 -2.48 15.13
N LEU A 67 3.32 -2.26 13.83
CA LEU A 67 2.79 -3.30 12.94
C LEU A 67 3.83 -4.33 12.51
N LYS A 68 5.11 -3.94 12.42
CA LYS A 68 6.23 -4.84 12.07
C LYS A 68 6.32 -6.09 12.94
N ASN A 69 5.93 -5.98 14.21
CA ASN A 69 6.03 -7.04 15.21
C ASN A 69 4.74 -7.85 15.38
N VAL A 70 3.74 -7.66 14.50
CA VAL A 70 2.47 -8.39 14.57
C VAL A 70 2.62 -9.76 13.90
N PHE A 71 2.66 -10.81 14.71
CA PHE A 71 2.66 -12.19 14.20
C PHE A 71 1.47 -12.48 13.28
N GLY A 72 1.74 -13.21 12.20
CA GLY A 72 0.75 -13.52 11.17
C GLY A 72 0.60 -12.45 10.08
N MET A 73 1.23 -11.29 10.25
CA MET A 73 1.34 -10.27 9.21
C MET A 73 2.51 -10.63 8.27
N ALA A 74 2.23 -10.72 6.97
CA ALA A 74 3.26 -10.93 5.96
C ALA A 74 3.94 -9.61 5.60
N TYR A 75 3.13 -8.58 5.33
CA TYR A 75 3.58 -7.21 5.09
C TYR A 75 2.39 -6.26 5.17
N PHE A 76 2.65 -4.95 5.10
CA PHE A 76 1.59 -3.95 5.05
C PHE A 76 2.02 -2.73 4.22
N SER A 77 1.04 -1.95 3.76
CA SER A 77 1.25 -0.70 3.03
C SER A 77 0.46 0.43 3.64
N LEU A 78 1.09 1.58 3.76
CA LEU A 78 0.37 2.84 3.80
C LEU A 78 -0.18 3.15 2.40
N VAL A 79 -1.46 3.46 2.31
CA VAL A 79 -2.15 3.77 1.06
C VAL A 79 -3.05 4.97 1.23
N ILE A 80 -3.42 5.59 0.11
CA ILE A 80 -4.44 6.65 0.09
C ILE A 80 -5.71 6.17 -0.59
N SER A 81 -6.86 6.60 -0.08
CA SER A 81 -8.12 6.41 -0.77
C SER A 81 -8.30 7.42 -1.90
N SER A 82 -8.90 6.96 -3.00
CA SER A 82 -9.39 7.82 -4.08
C SER A 82 -10.83 7.43 -4.44
N PRO A 83 -11.68 8.37 -4.87
CA PRO A 83 -12.93 8.03 -5.53
C PRO A 83 -12.70 7.02 -6.66
N GLN A 84 -13.67 6.11 -6.86
CA GLN A 84 -13.62 5.09 -7.91
C GLN A 84 -13.93 5.69 -9.29
N LYS A 85 -13.11 6.66 -9.73
CA LYS A 85 -13.18 7.35 -11.01
C LYS A 85 -11.76 7.42 -11.57
N ILE A 86 -11.58 7.08 -12.85
CA ILE A 86 -10.25 7.04 -13.48
C ILE A 86 -9.50 8.38 -13.36
N ARG A 87 -10.24 9.50 -13.45
CA ARG A 87 -9.69 10.84 -13.24
C ARG A 87 -9.10 11.04 -11.84
N SER A 88 -9.80 10.59 -10.81
CA SER A 88 -9.33 10.72 -9.43
C SER A 88 -8.16 9.78 -9.14
N ILE A 89 -8.16 8.58 -9.73
CA ILE A 89 -7.09 7.59 -9.56
C ILE A 89 -5.79 8.11 -10.19
N ARG A 90 -5.82 8.60 -11.44
CA ARG A 90 -4.62 9.12 -12.12
C ARG A 90 -4.03 10.35 -11.43
N GLU A 91 -4.87 11.25 -10.92
CA GLU A 91 -4.44 12.45 -10.19
C GLU A 91 -3.72 12.06 -8.89
N LYS A 92 -4.26 11.09 -8.14
CA LYS A 92 -3.63 10.59 -6.91
C LYS A 92 -2.38 9.77 -7.14
N ALA A 93 -2.32 8.96 -8.19
CA ALA A 93 -1.10 8.25 -8.56
C ALA A 93 0.04 9.24 -8.89
N LEU A 94 -0.25 10.31 -9.63
CA LEU A 94 0.73 11.35 -9.93
C LEU A 94 1.20 12.09 -8.67
N GLU A 95 0.30 12.37 -7.72
CA GLU A 95 0.64 12.98 -6.43
C GLU A 95 1.60 12.10 -5.64
N ILE A 96 1.29 10.80 -5.48
CA ILE A 96 2.16 9.85 -4.78
C ILE A 96 3.55 9.78 -5.42
N LEU A 97 3.63 9.71 -6.75
CA LEU A 97 4.90 9.65 -7.46
C LEU A 97 5.70 10.97 -7.40
N ARG A 98 5.06 12.11 -7.14
CA ARG A 98 5.79 13.37 -6.95
C ARG A 98 6.24 13.57 -5.52
N ASP A 99 5.52 12.99 -4.57
CA ASP A 99 5.77 13.17 -3.15
C ASP A 99 6.91 12.30 -2.65
N SER A 100 8.09 12.90 -2.49
CA SER A 100 9.30 12.25 -1.98
C SER A 100 9.14 11.58 -0.60
N GLU A 101 8.13 11.93 0.19
CA GLU A 101 7.88 11.32 1.49
C GLU A 101 7.22 9.94 1.36
N TYR A 102 6.30 9.76 0.39
CA TYR A 102 5.71 8.44 0.11
C TYR A 102 6.77 7.40 -0.32
N HIS A 103 7.82 7.84 -0.99
CA HIS A 103 8.92 6.98 -1.45
C HIS A 103 9.71 6.35 -0.31
N LYS A 104 9.70 6.95 0.89
CA LYS A 104 10.42 6.45 2.07
C LYS A 104 9.64 5.35 2.80
N PHE A 105 8.35 5.21 2.53
CA PHE A 105 7.43 4.46 3.39
C PHE A 105 6.78 3.26 2.71
N LEU A 106 7.34 2.81 1.59
CA LEU A 106 6.90 1.55 1.04
C LEU A 106 7.21 0.45 2.09
N GLY A 107 6.18 -0.19 2.62
CA GLY A 107 6.22 -0.80 3.96
C GLY A 107 7.17 -2.00 4.13
N PHE A 108 7.32 -2.42 5.38
CA PHE A 108 8.15 -3.56 5.76
C PHE A 108 7.64 -4.86 5.11
N GLY A 109 8.54 -5.61 4.46
CA GLY A 109 8.26 -6.94 3.88
C GLY A 109 7.56 -6.95 2.51
N TYR A 110 7.44 -5.82 1.82
CA TYR A 110 6.76 -5.75 0.52
C TYR A 110 7.48 -6.62 -0.55
N PRO A 111 6.82 -7.61 -1.20
CA PRO A 111 7.48 -8.57 -2.09
C PRO A 111 8.11 -7.96 -3.35
N THR A 112 7.81 -6.72 -3.69
CA THR A 112 8.27 -6.07 -4.92
C THR A 112 9.05 -4.78 -4.68
N LEU A 113 9.58 -4.63 -3.47
CA LEU A 113 10.65 -3.69 -3.21
C LEU A 113 11.87 -4.45 -2.70
N GLN A 114 12.44 -5.21 -3.62
CA GLN A 114 13.87 -5.12 -3.80
C GLN A 114 14.14 -3.99 -4.81
N PRO A 115 14.24 -2.72 -4.39
CA PRO A 115 15.37 -2.00 -4.91
C PRO A 115 16.62 -2.81 -4.52
N SER A 116 17.69 -2.71 -5.28
CA SER A 116 19.03 -2.95 -4.78
C SER A 116 19.42 -1.91 -3.70
N VAL A 117 18.54 -1.65 -2.73
CA VAL A 117 18.63 -0.60 -1.72
C VAL A 117 18.19 -1.26 -0.42
N GLU A 118 19.18 -1.58 0.41
CA GLU A 118 18.98 -1.94 1.80
C GLU A 118 18.10 -0.90 2.49
N TYR A 119 17.14 -1.34 3.30
CA TYR A 119 16.54 -0.50 4.33
C TYR A 119 17.59 -0.26 5.43
N GLY A 120 18.65 0.46 5.09
CA GLY A 120 19.61 1.03 6.01
C GLY A 120 19.10 2.38 6.49
N ALA A 121 19.31 2.69 7.76
CA ALA A 121 18.84 3.86 8.50
C ALA A 121 19.38 5.23 8.02
N ARG A 122 19.55 5.46 6.71
CA ARG A 122 19.98 6.75 6.14
C ARG A 122 19.16 7.03 4.89
N GLY A 123 18.52 8.20 4.88
CA GLY A 123 17.74 8.68 3.74
C GLY A 123 18.59 8.74 2.48
N VAL A 124 18.39 7.80 1.57
CA VAL A 124 18.97 7.85 0.23
C VAL A 124 17.90 8.38 -0.72
N SER A 125 17.96 9.68 -0.99
CA SER A 125 17.26 10.31 -2.12
C SER A 125 17.93 9.87 -3.43
N ARG A 126 17.65 8.66 -3.90
CA ARG A 126 17.93 8.32 -5.30
C ARG A 126 16.77 8.84 -6.14
N LYS A 127 17.06 9.80 -7.03
CA LYS A 127 16.13 10.21 -8.08
C LYS A 127 15.80 8.99 -8.95
N PHE A 128 14.60 8.44 -8.80
CA PHE A 128 14.11 7.42 -9.71
C PHE A 128 13.75 8.05 -11.06
N LYS A 129 13.89 7.28 -12.13
CA LYS A 129 13.63 7.72 -13.51
C LYS A 129 12.58 6.85 -14.19
N THR A 130 12.33 5.67 -13.67
CA THR A 130 11.41 4.69 -14.25
C THR A 130 10.30 4.30 -13.29
N PHE A 131 9.12 4.00 -13.82
CA PHE A 131 7.99 3.57 -13.02
C PHE A 131 7.15 2.50 -13.72
N ARG A 132 6.33 1.81 -12.94
CA ARG A 132 5.28 0.89 -13.39
C ARG A 132 3.98 1.16 -12.64
N ILE A 133 2.84 1.01 -13.31
CA ILE A 133 1.52 0.94 -12.67
C ILE A 133 1.07 -0.52 -12.57
N SER A 134 0.53 -0.92 -11.43
CA SER A 134 0.11 -2.30 -11.18
C SER A 134 -1.22 -2.38 -10.42
N THR A 135 -2.32 -2.30 -11.16
CA THR A 135 -3.67 -2.35 -10.62
C THR A 135 -4.10 -3.77 -10.20
N GLN A 136 -4.57 -3.91 -8.96
CA GLN A 136 -5.30 -5.10 -8.49
C GLN A 136 -6.77 -4.76 -8.23
N ARG A 137 -7.70 -5.55 -8.78
CA ARG A 137 -9.15 -5.34 -8.64
C ARG A 137 -9.77 -6.47 -7.82
N SER A 138 -10.16 -6.16 -6.59
CA SER A 138 -10.93 -7.10 -5.74
C SER A 138 -12.38 -7.25 -6.21
N LYS A 139 -13.01 -6.13 -6.63
CA LYS A 139 -14.31 -6.12 -7.28
C LYS A 139 -14.13 -5.85 -8.77
N LYS A 140 -14.77 -6.65 -9.62
CA LYS A 140 -14.64 -6.59 -11.08
C LYS A 140 -15.80 -5.82 -11.75
N ASP A 141 -16.61 -5.13 -10.96
CA ASP A 141 -17.74 -4.28 -11.36
C ASP A 141 -17.31 -2.95 -12.01
N PHE A 142 -16.05 -2.56 -11.86
CA PHE A 142 -15.53 -1.39 -12.53
C PHE A 142 -15.40 -1.60 -14.05
N HIS A 143 -15.93 -0.64 -14.82
CA HIS A 143 -16.01 -0.68 -16.29
C HIS A 143 -14.66 -0.79 -17.02
N LEU A 144 -13.53 -0.53 -16.35
CA LEU A 144 -12.19 -0.70 -16.91
C LEU A 144 -11.49 -1.92 -16.30
N THR A 145 -10.83 -2.69 -17.16
CA THR A 145 -9.92 -3.77 -16.77
C THR A 145 -8.69 -3.21 -16.04
N SER A 146 -7.99 -4.07 -15.29
CA SER A 146 -6.72 -3.68 -14.65
C SER A 146 -5.70 -3.15 -15.67
N GLN A 147 -5.66 -3.76 -16.86
CA GLN A 147 -4.76 -3.34 -17.93
C GLN A 147 -5.12 -1.94 -18.46
N GLN A 148 -6.41 -1.69 -18.72
CA GLN A 148 -6.88 -0.36 -19.15
C GLN A 148 -6.64 0.72 -18.08
N ILE A 149 -6.73 0.37 -16.78
CA ILE A 149 -6.37 1.30 -15.71
C ILE A 149 -4.87 1.59 -15.73
N ASN A 150 -4.02 0.55 -15.83
CA ASN A 150 -2.57 0.72 -15.89
C ASN A 150 -2.15 1.65 -17.04
N GLU A 151 -2.72 1.44 -18.22
CA GLU A 151 -2.47 2.25 -19.42
C GLU A 151 -2.91 3.71 -19.21
N LYS A 152 -4.15 3.94 -18.79
CA LYS A 152 -4.68 5.31 -18.60
C LYS A 152 -3.97 6.10 -17.51
N VAL A 153 -3.58 5.44 -16.42
CA VAL A 153 -2.82 6.07 -15.34
C VAL A 153 -1.38 6.32 -15.79
N GLY A 154 -0.75 5.35 -16.44
CA GLY A 154 0.61 5.46 -16.96
C GLY A 154 0.75 6.58 -18.00
N GLU A 155 -0.17 6.65 -18.96
CA GLU A 155 -0.24 7.72 -19.96
C GLU A 155 -0.31 9.09 -19.30
N TYR A 156 -1.19 9.26 -18.31
CA TYR A 156 -1.34 10.52 -17.59
C TYR A 156 -0.05 10.95 -16.88
N ILE A 157 0.69 10.01 -16.29
CA ILE A 157 1.95 10.29 -15.62
C ILE A 157 3.05 10.64 -16.63
N LEU A 158 3.12 9.93 -17.77
CA LEU A 158 4.06 10.24 -18.86
C LEU A 158 3.87 11.65 -19.40
N GLN A 159 2.63 12.09 -19.59
CA GLN A 159 2.32 13.45 -20.07
C GLN A 159 2.71 14.57 -19.08
N LYS A 160 2.90 14.25 -17.80
CA LYS A 160 3.08 15.24 -16.71
C LYS A 160 4.44 15.15 -16.03
N THR A 161 5.29 14.22 -16.42
CA THR A 161 6.59 13.96 -15.78
C THR A 161 7.65 13.62 -16.82
N LYS A 162 8.92 13.58 -16.41
CA LYS A 162 10.02 13.07 -17.25
C LYS A 162 10.33 11.59 -16.96
N PHE A 163 9.44 10.90 -16.24
CA PHE A 163 9.62 9.49 -15.92
C PHE A 163 9.40 8.62 -17.17
N ARG A 164 10.03 7.45 -17.20
CA ARG A 164 9.89 6.46 -18.27
C ARG A 164 9.17 5.22 -17.73
N VAL A 165 8.46 4.50 -18.58
CA VAL A 165 7.85 3.22 -18.17
C VAL A 165 8.89 2.11 -18.28
N ASP A 166 9.04 1.32 -17.22
CA ASP A 166 9.77 0.05 -17.24
C ASP A 166 8.90 -1.03 -16.59
N LEU A 167 8.47 -2.02 -17.37
CA LEU A 167 7.58 -3.08 -16.87
C LEU A 167 8.34 -4.23 -16.19
N LYS A 168 9.65 -4.36 -16.47
CA LYS A 168 10.49 -5.47 -16.01
C LYS A 168 11.26 -5.10 -14.75
N ARG A 169 11.88 -3.94 -14.72
CA ARG A 169 12.77 -3.48 -13.64
C ARG A 169 12.53 -1.99 -13.30
N PRO A 170 11.30 -1.60 -12.91
CA PRO A 170 11.02 -0.23 -12.52
C PRO A 170 11.75 0.17 -11.24
N ASP A 171 12.19 1.42 -11.17
CA ASP A 171 12.69 2.00 -9.91
C ASP A 171 11.56 2.11 -8.86
N ILE A 172 10.32 2.34 -9.30
CA ILE A 172 9.13 2.36 -8.44
C ILE A 172 7.91 1.72 -9.11
N THR A 173 7.15 0.95 -8.33
CA THR A 173 5.82 0.46 -8.74
C THR A 173 4.74 1.17 -7.95
N CYS A 174 3.80 1.82 -8.63
CA CYS A 174 2.57 2.34 -8.05
C CYS A 174 1.48 1.28 -8.15
N PHE A 175 1.02 0.79 -7.00
CA PHE A 175 -0.03 -0.23 -6.89
C PHE A 175 -1.42 0.39 -6.76
#